data_AF-A0A356MRV8-F1
#
_entry.id   AF-A0A356MRV8-F1
#
_cell.length_a   1.000
_cell.length_b   1.000
_cell.length_c   1.000
_cell.angle_alpha   90.00
_cell.angle_beta   90.00
_cell.angle_gamma   90.00
#
_symmetry.space_group_name_H-M   'P 1'
#
loop_
_entity.id
_entity.type
_entity.pdbx_description
1 polymer ?
#
loop_
_entity_poly.entity_id
_entity_poly.type
_entity_poly.pdbx_seq_one_letter_code
_entity_poly.pdbx_strand_id
1 'polypeptide(L)' 'PPVYTLKARSGRMVRALKDNAILNATLAKYNLQPKEFFTFKNDAGDDLNAWMIKPPDFDSSLSYPVYVAIYGGP' A
#
# COMPACT_ATOMS: atom_id res chain seq x y z
N PRO A 1 -7.37 -0.94 -4.42
CA PRO A 1 -8.50 -1.07 -3.45
C PRO A 1 -8.86 -2.54 -3.23
N PRO A 2 -9.38 -2.95 -2.07
CA PRO A 2 -9.73 -4.35 -1.82
C PRO A 2 -10.85 -4.82 -2.76
N VAL A 3 -10.78 -6.08 -3.20
CA VAL A 3 -11.84 -6.75 -3.96
C VAL A 3 -12.42 -7.85 -3.10
N TYR A 4 -13.74 -7.85 -2.95
CA TYR A 4 -14.46 -8.86 -2.18
C TYR A 4 -15.11 -9.84 -3.14
N THR A 5 -14.88 -11.13 -2.95
CA THR A 5 -15.37 -12.20 -3.83
C THR A 5 -16.08 -13.28 -3.03
N LEU A 6 -17.09 -13.89 -3.63
CA LEU A 6 -17.70 -15.14 -3.14
C LEU A 6 -16.95 -16.31 -3.76
N LYS A 7 -16.48 -17.23 -2.93
CA LYS A 7 -15.78 -18.45 -3.36
C LYS A 7 -16.55 -19.70 -2.94
N ALA A 8 -16.54 -20.72 -3.79
CA ALA A 8 -17.04 -22.05 -3.45
C ALA A 8 -16.11 -22.74 -2.44
N ARG A 9 -16.55 -23.85 -1.84
CA ARG A 9 -15.71 -24.68 -0.94
C ARG A 9 -14.37 -25.08 -1.57
N SER A 10 -14.32 -25.27 -2.89
CA SER A 10 -13.09 -25.57 -3.62
C SER A 10 -12.13 -24.39 -3.80
N GLY A 11 -12.49 -23.19 -3.32
CA GLY A 11 -11.73 -21.96 -3.56
C GLY A 11 -12.01 -21.31 -4.91
N ARG A 12 -12.77 -21.96 -5.80
CA ARG A 12 -13.17 -21.38 -7.10
C ARG A 12 -14.01 -20.13 -6.87
N MET A 13 -13.66 -19.04 -7.56
CA MET A 13 -14.47 -17.83 -7.57
C MET A 13 -15.84 -18.11 -8.20
N VAL A 14 -16.90 -17.72 -7.50
CA VAL A 14 -18.29 -17.80 -7.99
C VAL A 14 -18.68 -16.45 -8.60
N ARG A 15 -18.45 -15.36 -7.88
CA ARG A 15 -18.70 -13.99 -8.35
C ARG A 15 -17.96 -12.95 -7.50
N ALA A 16 -17.78 -11.74 -8.05
CA ALA A 16 -17.41 -10.58 -7.27
C ALA A 16 -18.61 -10.07 -6.45
N LEU A 17 -18.36 -9.62 -5.22
CA LEU A 17 -19.33 -8.93 -4.36
C LEU A 17 -19.09 -7.41 -4.37
N LYS A 18 -17.83 -7.00 -4.49
CA LYS A 18 -17.42 -5.59 -4.60
C LYS A 18 -16.04 -5.51 -5.25
N ASP A 19 -15.92 -4.75 -6.33
CA ASP A 19 -14.68 -4.58 -7.10
C ASP A 19 -14.07 -3.18 -6.98
N ASN A 20 -14.83 -2.21 -6.44
CA ASN A 20 -14.45 -0.80 -6.34
C ASN A 20 -14.12 -0.17 -7.71
N ALA A 21 -14.78 -0.58 -8.80
CA ALA A 21 -14.50 -0.05 -10.14
C ALA A 21 -14.63 1.48 -10.23
N ILE A 22 -15.68 2.07 -9.64
CA ILE A 22 -15.89 3.53 -9.59
C ILE A 22 -14.75 4.22 -8.84
N LEU A 23 -14.33 3.68 -7.70
CA LEU A 23 -13.22 4.25 -6.93
C LEU A 23 -11.91 4.16 -7.73
N ASN A 24 -11.64 3.03 -8.40
CA ASN A 24 -10.45 2.89 -9.24
C ASN A 24 -10.44 3.93 -10.38
N ALA A 25 -11.57 4.14 -11.04
CA ALA A 25 -11.70 5.16 -12.09
C ALA A 25 -11.50 6.59 -11.54
N THR A 26 -11.94 6.87 -10.32
CA THR A 26 -11.69 8.15 -9.65
C THR A 26 -10.21 8.31 -9.30
N LEU A 27 -9.59 7.30 -8.68
CA LEU A 27 -8.17 7.34 -8.27
C LEU A 27 -7.24 7.48 -9.47
N ALA A 28 -7.58 6.90 -10.63
CA ALA A 28 -6.80 7.01 -11.86
C ALA A 28 -6.67 8.45 -12.41
N LYS A 29 -7.50 9.38 -11.91
CA LYS A 29 -7.42 10.81 -12.27
C LYS A 29 -6.36 11.58 -11.46
N TYR A 30 -5.77 10.95 -10.44
CA TYR A 30 -4.81 11.56 -9.54
C TYR A 30 -3.42 10.93 -9.73
N ASN A 31 -2.36 11.72 -9.54
CA ASN A 31 -0.98 11.23 -9.58
C ASN A 31 -0.56 10.59 -8.24
N LEU A 32 -1.36 9.61 -7.77
CA LEU A 32 -1.08 8.89 -6.53
C LEU A 32 0.12 7.97 -6.73
N GLN A 33 1.14 8.16 -5.90
CA GLN A 33 2.30 7.28 -5.90
C GLN A 33 1.98 5.96 -5.20
N PRO A 34 2.58 4.84 -5.65
CA PRO A 34 2.36 3.55 -5.02
C PRO A 34 2.91 3.52 -3.59
N LYS A 35 2.31 2.67 -2.77
CA LYS A 35 2.88 2.30 -1.47
C LYS A 35 3.91 1.19 -1.70
N GLU A 36 5.15 1.46 -1.35
CA GLU A 36 6.24 0.49 -1.39
C GLU A 36 6.43 -0.11 0.00
N PHE A 37 6.50 -1.44 0.09
CA PHE A 37 6.78 -2.15 1.34
C PHE A 37 8.26 -2.52 1.41
N PHE A 38 8.86 -2.36 2.58
CA PHE A 38 10.25 -2.69 2.82
C PHE A 38 10.47 -3.08 4.28
N THR A 39 11.64 -3.63 4.56
CA THR A 39 12.10 -3.91 5.91
C THR A 39 13.40 -3.16 6.18
N PHE A 40 13.62 -2.78 7.43
CA PHE A 40 14.91 -2.28 7.89
C PHE A 40 15.25 -2.88 9.25
N LYS A 41 16.53 -2.95 9.58
CA LYS A 41 17.00 -3.42 10.88
C LYS A 41 17.04 -2.27 11.88
N ASN A 42 16.49 -2.47 13.06
CA ASN A 42 16.66 -1.55 14.19
C ASN A 42 18.03 -1.77 14.86
N ASP A 43 18.36 -0.94 15.85
CA ASP A 43 19.62 -1.05 16.60
C ASP A 43 19.73 -2.33 17.43
N ALA A 44 18.62 -3.01 17.72
CA ALA A 44 18.60 -4.32 18.39
C ALA A 44 18.79 -5.51 17.43
N GLY A 45 18.81 -5.26 16.11
CA GLY A 45 18.95 -6.27 15.06
C GLY A 45 17.64 -6.86 14.53
N ASP A 46 16.49 -6.40 15.03
CA ASP A 46 15.17 -6.86 14.59
C ASP A 46 14.80 -6.29 13.23
N ASP A 47 14.14 -7.10 12.39
CA ASP A 47 13.55 -6.65 11.14
C ASP A 47 12.19 -5.99 11.40
N LEU A 48 12.10 -4.70 11.07
CA LEU A 48 10.87 -3.92 11.18
C LEU A 48 10.22 -3.77 9.80
N ASN A 49 8.95 -4.15 9.70
CA ASN A 49 8.15 -3.93 8.50
C ASN A 49 7.75 -2.46 8.40
N ALA A 50 7.94 -1.88 7.22
CA ALA A 50 7.58 -0.50 6.92
C ALA A 50 6.94 -0.37 5.54
N TRP A 51 6.33 0.78 5.32
CA TRP A 51 5.90 1.19 3.99
C TRP A 51 6.19 2.67 3.76
N MET A 52 6.38 3.04 2.50
CA MET A 52 6.66 4.41 2.07
C MET A 52 5.81 4.77 0.87
N ILE A 53 5.40 6.02 0.79
CA ILE A 53 4.85 6.63 -0.42
C ILE A 53 5.81 7.77 -0.79
N LYS A 54 6.46 7.66 -1.93
CA LYS A 54 7.37 8.68 -2.45
C LYS A 54 6.57 9.87 -3.02
N PRO A 55 7.17 11.07 -3.12
CA PRO A 55 6.54 12.16 -3.86
C PRO A 55 6.45 11.83 -5.36
N PRO A 56 5.54 12.47 -6.11
CA PRO A 56 5.58 12.48 -7.57
C PRO A 56 6.97 12.87 -8.09
N ASP A 57 7.39 12.27 -9.20
CA ASP A 57 8.66 12.56 -9.88
C ASP A 57 9.89 12.43 -8.96
N PHE A 58 9.84 11.46 -8.04
CA PHE A 58 10.93 11.18 -7.11
C PHE A 58 12.27 10.92 -7.83
N ASP A 59 13.30 11.62 -7.39
CA ASP A 59 14.68 11.47 -7.84
C ASP A 59 15.56 11.04 -6.65
N SER A 60 16.18 9.87 -6.77
CA SER A 60 17.05 9.33 -5.71
C SER A 60 18.31 10.13 -5.45
N SER A 61 18.69 11.08 -6.32
CA SER A 61 19.84 11.97 -6.13
C SER A 61 19.52 13.18 -5.24
N LEU A 62 18.24 13.41 -4.92
CA LEU A 62 17.78 14.53 -4.11
C LEU A 62 17.41 14.11 -2.69
N SER A 63 17.38 15.08 -1.78
CA SER A 63 16.96 14.91 -0.39
C SER A 63 15.55 15.48 -0.19
N TYR A 64 14.67 14.70 0.43
CA TYR A 64 13.29 15.09 0.70
C TYR A 64 12.99 15.07 2.20
N PRO A 65 12.14 15.98 2.71
CA PRO A 65 11.63 15.85 4.07
C PRO A 65 10.76 14.59 4.19
N VAL A 66 10.86 13.91 5.32
CA VAL A 66 10.11 12.67 5.59
C VAL A 66 9.12 12.93 6.72
N TYR A 67 7.86 12.54 6.49
CA TYR A 67 6.85 12.43 7.53
C TYR A 67 6.70 10.97 7.94
N VAL A 68 6.94 10.67 9.21
CA VAL A 68 6.76 9.32 9.77
C VAL A 68 5.36 9.19 10.34
N ALA A 69 4.52 8.43 9.64
CA ALA A 69 3.18 8.07 10.11
C ALA A 69 3.25 6.79 10.96
N ILE A 70 3.08 6.93 12.27
CA ILE A 70 3.12 5.80 13.22
C ILE A 70 1.94 5.86 14.19
N TYR A 71 1.32 4.72 14.45
CA TYR A 71 0.30 4.57 15.50
C TYR A 71 0.95 4.28 16.87
N GLY A 72 1.76 3.22 16.95
CA GLY A 72 2.60 2.94 18.13
C GLY A 72 1.89 2.40 19.37
N GLY A 73 0.65 1.91 19.26
CA GLY A 73 -0.03 1.23 20.37
C GLY A 73 0.62 -0.13 20.73
N PRO A 74 0.63 -0.52 22.01
CA PRO A 74 1.03 -1.86 22.46
C PRO A 74 0.15 -2.99 21.91
#